data_AF-A0A9P1MSZ2-F1
#
_entry.id   AF-A0A9P1MSZ2-F1
#
_cell.length_a   1.000
_cell.length_b   1.000
_cell.length_c   1.000
_cell.angle_alpha   90.00
_cell.angle_beta   90.00
_cell.angle_gamma   90.00
#
_symmetry.space_group_name_H-M   'P 1'
#
loop_
_entity.id
_entity.type
_entity.pdbx_description
1 polymer ?
#
loop_
_entity_poly.entity_id
_entity_poly.type
_entity_poly.pdbx_seq_one_letter_code
_entity_poly.pdbx_strand_id
1 'polypeptide(L)'
;MIPARKSALTVVFGKMKVADQLNLVKNMNVDRETKDALRQCFIASMNYQSTSKENLEKSKTLIRKTNGICEISSRSAAFTAGSALKLKRWKDFDEVLPFTICCPPVIQNSLKIMGLAQQLKFDEALNELENVLMLEEIVFGTENYCVSDQALDILCDEIKKAEDSIEKMKRFRNLQRIVTKYNRRTTKTIDDLLFSPLRINSSSTISQSSSLPSEFLNSQKFQDFVKDIPYQK
;
A
#
# COMPACT_ATOMS: atom_id res chain seq x y z
N MET A 1 11.04 -24.24 -22.01
CA MET A 1 9.64 -24.05 -21.56
C MET A 1 9.57 -22.78 -20.72
N ILE A 2 8.91 -21.74 -21.22
CA ILE A 2 8.63 -20.52 -20.45
C ILE A 2 7.42 -20.84 -19.56
N PRO A 3 7.47 -20.70 -18.22
CA PRO A 3 6.32 -20.99 -17.38
C PRO A 3 5.20 -20.00 -17.70
N ALA A 4 4.00 -20.54 -17.94
CA ALA A 4 2.80 -19.74 -18.20
C ALA A 4 2.59 -18.73 -17.06
N ARG A 5 2.48 -17.44 -17.41
CA ARG A 5 2.15 -16.39 -16.45
C ARG A 5 0.83 -16.73 -15.78
N LYS A 6 0.86 -16.92 -14.46
CA LYS A 6 -0.34 -17.01 -13.60
C LYS A 6 -1.25 -15.83 -13.92
N SER A 7 -2.54 -16.07 -14.18
CA SER A 7 -3.51 -15.00 -14.43
C SER A 7 -3.84 -14.27 -13.13
N ALA A 8 -3.06 -13.24 -12.79
CA ALA A 8 -3.39 -12.35 -11.70
C ALA A 8 -4.67 -11.58 -12.07
N LEU A 9 -5.69 -11.67 -11.23
CA LEU A 9 -6.93 -10.94 -11.43
C LEU A 9 -6.70 -9.49 -11.03
N THR A 10 -7.06 -8.56 -11.91
CA THR A 10 -6.88 -7.13 -11.66
C THR A 10 -8.21 -6.49 -11.32
N VAL A 11 -8.31 -5.88 -10.15
CA VAL A 11 -9.52 -5.19 -9.67
C VAL A 11 -9.29 -3.68 -9.72
N VAL A 12 -10.21 -2.94 -10.34
CA VAL A 12 -10.14 -1.48 -10.46
C VAL A 12 -11.30 -0.85 -9.69
N PHE A 13 -10.97 0.12 -8.83
CA PHE A 13 -11.95 0.84 -8.02
C PHE A 13 -12.54 2.05 -8.76
N GLY A 14 -13.72 2.50 -8.34
CA GLY A 14 -14.28 3.82 -8.72
C GLY A 14 -14.79 4.01 -10.16
N LYS A 15 -14.59 3.06 -11.09
CA LYS A 15 -15.03 3.18 -12.50
C LYS A 15 -16.38 2.52 -12.84
N MET A 16 -17.02 1.86 -11.88
CA MET A 16 -18.23 1.04 -12.09
C MET A 16 -19.26 1.33 -11.01
N LYS A 17 -20.55 1.07 -11.29
CA LYS A 17 -21.59 1.17 -10.26
C LYS A 17 -21.32 0.13 -9.17
N VAL A 18 -21.72 0.45 -7.94
CA VAL A 18 -21.52 -0.41 -6.76
C VAL A 18 -22.11 -1.82 -6.98
N ALA A 19 -23.29 -1.91 -7.59
CA ALA A 19 -23.93 -3.19 -7.90
C ALA A 19 -23.06 -4.05 -8.82
N ASP A 20 -22.41 -3.44 -9.82
CA ASP A 20 -21.57 -4.14 -10.79
C ASP A 20 -20.26 -4.60 -10.14
N GLN A 21 -19.67 -3.78 -9.26
CA GLN A 21 -18.48 -4.15 -8.48
C GLN A 21 -18.77 -5.30 -7.50
N LEU A 22 -19.91 -5.27 -6.81
CA LEU A 22 -20.30 -6.33 -5.89
C LEU A 22 -20.63 -7.64 -6.62
N ASN A 23 -21.26 -7.55 -7.79
CA ASN A 23 -21.49 -8.71 -8.66
C ASN A 23 -20.17 -9.31 -9.16
N LEU A 24 -19.19 -8.47 -9.52
CA LEU A 24 -17.86 -8.92 -9.88
C LEU A 24 -17.20 -9.70 -8.73
N VAL A 25 -17.22 -9.17 -7.51
CA VAL A 25 -16.69 -9.88 -6.32
C VAL A 25 -17.40 -11.21 -6.07
N LYS A 26 -18.72 -11.26 -6.25
CA LYS A 26 -19.50 -12.48 -6.08
C LYS A 26 -19.01 -13.58 -7.04
N ASN A 27 -18.75 -13.21 -8.28
CA ASN A 27 -18.35 -14.12 -9.37
C ASN A 27 -16.85 -14.46 -9.38
N MET A 28 -16.01 -13.79 -8.58
CA MET A 28 -14.58 -14.10 -8.48
C MET A 28 -14.34 -15.49 -7.89
N ASN A 29 -13.40 -16.24 -8.46
CA ASN A 29 -12.95 -17.52 -7.91
C ASN A 29 -11.81 -17.30 -6.90
N VAL A 30 -12.17 -16.72 -5.75
CA VAL A 30 -11.29 -16.49 -4.59
C VAL A 30 -12.02 -16.92 -3.32
N ASP A 31 -11.27 -17.12 -2.24
CA ASP A 31 -11.82 -17.54 -0.95
C ASP A 31 -12.77 -16.47 -0.35
N ARG A 32 -13.54 -16.89 0.66
CA ARG A 32 -14.56 -16.04 1.29
C ARG A 32 -13.96 -14.80 1.95
N GLU A 33 -12.80 -14.93 2.60
CA GLU A 33 -12.16 -13.84 3.34
C GLU A 33 -11.67 -12.76 2.37
N THR A 34 -11.07 -13.17 1.25
CA THR A 34 -10.68 -12.26 0.17
C THR A 34 -11.90 -11.53 -0.41
N LYS A 35 -13.02 -12.23 -0.64
CA LYS A 35 -14.27 -11.58 -1.09
C LYS A 35 -14.78 -10.56 -0.09
N ASP A 36 -14.75 -10.88 1.20
CA ASP A 36 -15.21 -9.98 2.26
C ASP A 36 -14.29 -8.75 2.39
N ALA A 37 -12.97 -8.93 2.34
CA ALA A 37 -12.00 -7.84 2.31
C ALA A 37 -12.21 -6.92 1.09
N LEU A 38 -12.48 -7.49 -0.09
CA LEU A 38 -12.77 -6.71 -1.30
C LEU A 38 -14.03 -5.88 -1.15
N ARG A 39 -15.12 -6.45 -0.64
CA ARG A 39 -16.36 -5.72 -0.38
C ARG A 39 -16.12 -4.54 0.55
N GLN A 40 -15.37 -4.75 1.64
CA GLN A 40 -15.00 -3.68 2.57
C GLN A 40 -14.19 -2.60 1.86
N CYS A 41 -13.21 -2.98 1.02
CA CYS A 41 -12.40 -2.04 0.26
C CYS A 41 -13.23 -1.21 -0.73
N PHE A 42 -14.19 -1.84 -1.44
CA PHE A 42 -15.13 -1.12 -2.30
C PHE A 42 -15.95 -0.10 -1.50
N ILE A 43 -16.53 -0.50 -0.37
CA ILE A 43 -17.30 0.42 0.48
C ILE A 43 -16.42 1.57 0.98
N ALA A 44 -15.20 1.29 1.42
CA ALA A 44 -14.25 2.33 1.86
C ALA A 44 -13.93 3.32 0.73
N SER A 45 -13.74 2.83 -0.50
CA SER A 45 -13.50 3.67 -1.68
C SER A 45 -14.67 4.60 -2.00
N MET A 46 -15.92 4.12 -1.85
CA MET A 46 -17.13 4.93 -2.06
C MET A 46 -17.30 5.99 -0.97
N ASN A 47 -17.04 5.61 0.28
CA ASN A 47 -17.05 6.53 1.42
C ASN A 47 -15.99 7.63 1.25
N TYR A 48 -14.83 7.30 0.70
CA TYR A 48 -13.80 8.27 0.36
C TYR A 48 -14.24 9.25 -0.73
N GLN A 49 -14.89 8.79 -1.80
CA GLN A 49 -15.37 9.69 -2.86
C GLN A 49 -16.41 10.70 -2.38
N SER A 50 -17.31 10.27 -1.48
CA SER A 50 -18.36 11.13 -0.93
C SER A 50 -17.92 12.04 0.21
N THR A 51 -16.75 11.76 0.83
CA THR A 51 -16.09 12.59 1.87
C THR A 51 -17.06 13.22 2.89
N SER A 52 -17.72 12.38 3.72
CA SER A 52 -18.61 12.84 4.80
C SER A 52 -18.17 12.29 6.16
N LYS A 53 -18.51 12.99 7.25
CA LYS A 53 -18.21 12.54 8.63
C LYS A 53 -18.85 11.18 8.94
N GLU A 54 -20.09 11.00 8.51
CA GLU A 54 -20.81 9.73 8.71
C GLU A 54 -20.12 8.57 7.97
N ASN A 55 -19.67 8.82 6.74
CA ASN A 55 -19.00 7.80 5.94
C ASN A 55 -17.60 7.48 6.48
N LEU A 56 -16.90 8.45 7.08
CA LEU A 56 -15.66 8.20 7.80
C LEU A 56 -15.87 7.23 8.96
N GLU A 57 -16.86 7.45 9.82
CA GLU A 57 -17.14 6.56 10.96
C GLU A 57 -17.54 5.14 10.52
N LYS A 58 -18.33 5.03 9.44
CA LYS A 58 -18.63 3.73 8.81
C LYS A 58 -17.37 3.02 8.37
N SER A 59 -16.47 3.72 7.67
CA SER A 59 -15.20 3.14 7.21
C SER A 59 -14.28 2.74 8.37
N LYS A 60 -14.19 3.55 9.43
CA LYS A 60 -13.43 3.20 10.65
C LYS A 60 -13.92 1.90 11.29
N THR A 61 -15.24 1.70 11.33
CA THR A 61 -15.85 0.47 11.88
C THR A 61 -15.51 -0.75 11.03
N LEU A 62 -15.33 -0.60 9.72
CA LEU A 62 -14.95 -1.70 8.83
C LEU A 62 -13.49 -2.11 9.03
N ILE A 63 -12.55 -1.15 9.06
CA ILE A 63 -11.11 -1.44 9.11
C ILE A 63 -10.65 -2.04 10.44
N ARG A 64 -11.30 -1.69 11.57
CA ARG A 64 -10.98 -2.26 12.89
C ARG A 64 -11.24 -3.77 12.98
N LYS A 65 -11.98 -4.34 12.02
CA LYS A 65 -12.26 -5.78 11.95
C LYS A 65 -11.19 -6.55 11.17
N THR A 66 -10.40 -5.86 10.32
CA THR A 66 -9.51 -6.49 9.34
C THR A 66 -8.02 -6.19 9.54
N ASN A 67 -7.67 -5.24 10.43
CA ASN A 67 -6.31 -4.97 10.95
C ASN A 67 -5.17 -4.81 9.91
N GLY A 68 -5.46 -4.54 8.63
CA GLY A 68 -4.42 -4.27 7.63
C GLY A 68 -3.50 -5.45 7.31
N ILE A 69 -3.98 -6.69 7.41
CA ILE A 69 -3.18 -7.92 7.21
C ILE A 69 -2.72 -8.17 5.76
N CYS A 70 -3.26 -7.45 4.78
CA CYS A 70 -2.95 -7.63 3.36
C CYS A 70 -3.18 -6.34 2.58
N GLU A 71 -2.73 -6.27 1.33
CA GLU A 71 -2.87 -5.06 0.51
C GLU A 71 -4.33 -4.58 0.42
N ILE A 72 -5.31 -5.48 0.30
CA ILE A 72 -6.74 -5.14 0.17
C ILE A 72 -7.25 -4.43 1.43
N SER A 73 -6.95 -4.99 2.61
CA SER A 73 -7.37 -4.40 3.89
C SER A 73 -6.58 -3.12 4.19
N SER A 74 -5.28 -3.08 3.91
CA SER A 74 -4.50 -1.84 4.02
C SER A 74 -4.96 -0.75 3.06
N ARG A 75 -5.39 -1.11 1.84
CA ARG A 75 -5.98 -0.14 0.90
C ARG A 75 -7.29 0.44 1.42
N SER A 76 -8.10 -0.37 2.10
CA SER A 76 -9.31 0.07 2.79
C SER A 76 -8.98 1.08 3.90
N ALA A 77 -7.92 0.82 4.67
CA ALA A 77 -7.40 1.77 5.64
C ALA A 77 -6.87 3.05 4.96
N ALA A 78 -6.20 2.94 3.81
CA ALA A 78 -5.67 4.09 3.10
C ALA A 78 -6.77 5.02 2.55
N PHE A 79 -7.88 4.47 2.04
CA PHE A 79 -9.08 5.25 1.71
C PHE A 79 -9.66 5.96 2.95
N THR A 80 -9.66 5.26 4.09
CA THR A 80 -10.18 5.81 5.36
C THR A 80 -9.28 6.94 5.89
N ALA A 81 -7.96 6.75 5.89
CA ALA A 81 -6.98 7.77 6.24
C ALA A 81 -7.08 8.97 5.28
N GLY A 82 -7.17 8.73 3.98
CA GLY A 82 -7.40 9.80 2.99
C GLY A 82 -8.68 10.59 3.28
N SER A 83 -9.76 9.93 3.72
CA SER A 83 -11.01 10.60 4.10
C SER A 83 -10.82 11.49 5.33
N ALA A 84 -10.14 10.98 6.35
CA ALA A 84 -9.82 11.73 7.57
C ALA A 84 -8.94 12.96 7.25
N LEU A 85 -7.96 12.81 6.34
CA LEU A 85 -7.11 13.88 5.85
C LEU A 85 -7.93 14.97 5.16
N LYS A 86 -8.80 14.61 4.19
CA LYS A 86 -9.69 15.58 3.50
C LYS A 86 -10.61 16.34 4.48
N LEU A 87 -11.05 15.68 5.55
CA LEU A 87 -11.92 16.25 6.58
C LEU A 87 -11.17 16.97 7.72
N LYS A 88 -9.83 17.02 7.67
CA LYS A 88 -8.97 17.60 8.72
C LYS A 88 -9.18 16.96 10.10
N ARG A 89 -9.49 15.65 10.12
CA ARG A 89 -9.75 14.86 11.32
C ARG A 89 -8.46 14.16 11.76
N TRP A 90 -7.52 14.93 12.31
CA TRP A 90 -6.15 14.45 12.59
C TRP A 90 -6.09 13.27 13.53
N LYS A 91 -6.90 13.26 14.60
CA LYS A 91 -6.97 12.11 15.51
C LYS A 91 -7.40 10.82 14.79
N ASP A 92 -8.37 10.93 13.89
CA ASP A 92 -8.85 9.79 13.11
C ASP A 92 -7.81 9.36 12.07
N PHE A 93 -7.09 10.32 11.47
CA PHE A 93 -5.99 10.05 10.56
C PHE A 93 -4.86 9.27 11.25
N ASP A 94 -4.40 9.76 12.40
CA ASP A 94 -3.32 9.14 13.18
C ASP A 94 -3.73 7.75 13.71
N GLU A 95 -5.00 7.55 14.07
CA GLU A 95 -5.54 6.24 14.47
C GLU A 95 -5.49 5.22 13.33
N VAL A 96 -5.76 5.67 12.09
CA VAL A 96 -5.97 4.78 10.94
C VAL A 96 -4.70 4.51 10.15
N LEU A 97 -3.79 5.48 10.08
CA LEU A 97 -2.56 5.39 9.28
C LEU A 97 -1.73 4.12 9.53
N PRO A 98 -1.57 3.61 10.78
CA PRO A 98 -0.80 2.38 11.03
C PRO A 98 -1.32 1.14 10.28
N PHE A 99 -2.61 1.09 9.93
CA PHE A 99 -3.20 -0.04 9.21
C PHE A 99 -2.90 -0.02 7.70
N THR A 100 -2.20 1.00 7.20
CA THR A 100 -1.86 1.15 5.77
C THR A 100 -0.56 0.42 5.36
N ILE A 101 0.06 -0.33 6.28
CA ILE A 101 1.40 -0.91 6.13
C ILE A 101 1.60 -1.85 4.92
N CYS A 102 0.55 -2.54 4.47
CA CYS A 102 0.64 -3.40 3.28
C CYS A 102 0.26 -2.68 1.99
N CYS A 103 0.04 -1.36 1.99
CA CYS A 103 -0.11 -0.59 0.76
C CYS A 103 1.24 -0.48 0.03
N PRO A 104 1.22 -0.26 -1.30
CA PRO A 104 2.39 0.21 -2.01
C PRO A 104 3.03 1.41 -1.30
N PRO A 105 4.38 1.45 -1.14
CA PRO A 105 5.07 2.49 -0.37
C PRO A 105 4.68 3.92 -0.77
N VAL A 106 4.49 4.16 -2.07
CA VAL A 106 4.07 5.47 -2.59
C VAL A 106 2.75 5.97 -1.99
N ILE A 107 1.81 5.09 -1.63
CA ILE A 107 0.53 5.48 -1.02
C ILE A 107 0.73 5.80 0.44
N GLN A 108 1.36 4.88 1.17
CA GLN A 108 1.58 5.00 2.60
C GLN A 108 2.39 6.27 2.93
N ASN A 109 3.54 6.43 2.29
CA ASN A 109 4.46 7.52 2.56
C ASN A 109 3.87 8.87 2.15
N SER A 110 3.19 8.93 1.01
CA SER A 110 2.55 10.16 0.57
C SER A 110 1.42 10.60 1.50
N LEU A 111 0.57 9.67 1.95
CA LEU A 111 -0.46 9.96 2.95
C LEU A 111 0.18 10.46 4.26
N LYS A 112 1.21 9.76 4.74
CA LYS A 112 1.92 10.11 5.98
C LYS A 112 2.57 11.50 5.90
N ILE A 113 3.31 11.78 4.83
CA ILE A 113 3.94 13.09 4.62
C ILE A 113 2.89 14.20 4.55
N MET A 114 1.80 14.01 3.79
CA MET A 114 0.72 15.00 3.70
C MET A 114 0.07 15.24 5.07
N GLY A 115 -0.22 14.17 5.82
CA GLY A 115 -0.81 14.26 7.15
C GLY A 115 0.08 14.99 8.15
N LEU A 116 1.37 14.66 8.19
CA LEU A 116 2.34 15.32 9.06
C LEU A 116 2.51 16.80 8.68
N ALA A 117 2.62 17.11 7.39
CA ALA A 117 2.74 18.48 6.89
C ALA A 117 1.54 19.35 7.30
N GLN A 118 0.32 18.85 7.10
CA GLN A 118 -0.91 19.59 7.44
C GLN A 118 -1.15 19.69 8.97
N GLN A 119 -0.51 18.84 9.76
CA GLN A 119 -0.46 18.93 11.23
C GLN A 119 0.70 19.82 11.72
N LEU A 120 1.46 20.46 10.83
CA LEU A 120 2.64 21.27 11.14
C LEU A 120 3.80 20.49 11.80
N LYS A 121 3.78 19.15 11.70
CA LYS A 121 4.83 18.25 12.19
C LYS A 121 5.93 18.11 11.16
N PHE A 122 6.58 19.22 10.82
CA PHE A 122 7.49 19.29 9.67
C PHE A 122 8.74 18.40 9.81
N ASP A 123 9.33 18.33 10.99
CA ASP A 123 10.51 17.49 11.21
C ASP A 123 10.20 16.02 11.00
N GLU A 124 9.04 15.56 11.48
CA GLU A 124 8.54 14.20 11.24
C GLU A 124 8.27 13.96 9.75
N ALA A 125 7.66 14.93 9.04
CA ALA A 125 7.41 14.83 7.61
C ALA A 125 8.71 14.75 6.79
N LEU A 126 9.73 15.53 7.18
CA LEU A 126 11.05 15.53 6.53
C LEU A 126 11.83 14.25 6.84
N ASN A 127 11.75 13.73 8.06
CA ASN A 127 12.30 12.43 8.42
C ASN A 127 11.65 11.32 7.60
N GLU A 128 10.34 11.39 7.37
CA GLU A 128 9.66 10.40 6.53
C GLU A 128 10.12 10.46 5.07
N LEU A 129 10.28 11.67 4.53
CA LEU A 129 10.81 11.87 3.18
C LEU A 129 12.26 11.37 3.04
N GLU A 130 13.04 11.42 4.12
CA GLU A 130 14.38 10.84 4.18
C GLU A 130 14.32 9.31 4.24
N ASN A 131 13.44 8.73 5.06
CA ASN A 131 13.23 7.28 5.16
C ASN A 131 12.82 6.67 3.80
N VAL A 132 12.02 7.40 3.02
CA VAL A 132 11.62 7.02 1.65
C VAL A 132 12.83 6.71 0.75
N LEU A 133 13.96 7.40 0.95
CA LEU A 133 15.19 7.17 0.17
C LEU A 133 15.90 5.86 0.53
N MET A 134 15.67 5.35 1.74
CA MET A 134 16.28 4.14 2.27
C MET A 134 15.50 2.87 1.90
N LEU A 135 14.30 3.00 1.34
CA LEU A 135 13.52 1.86 0.87
C LEU A 135 14.18 1.28 -0.39
N GLU A 136 14.55 0.01 -0.39
CA GLU A 136 15.03 -0.69 -1.60
C GLU A 136 14.00 -1.67 -2.16
N GLU A 137 12.82 -1.75 -1.55
CA GLU A 137 11.86 -2.80 -1.83
C GLU A 137 10.93 -2.48 -3.00
N ILE A 138 10.93 -3.36 -4.01
CA ILE A 138 9.84 -3.48 -4.99
C ILE A 138 8.71 -4.26 -4.32
N VAL A 139 7.83 -3.57 -3.60
CA VAL A 139 6.64 -4.21 -3.03
C VAL A 139 5.52 -4.28 -4.09
N PHE A 140 4.97 -5.47 -4.32
CA PHE A 140 3.79 -5.74 -5.17
C PHE A 140 3.90 -5.38 -6.67
N GLY A 141 5.11 -5.43 -7.25
CA GLY A 141 5.28 -5.25 -8.71
C GLY A 141 4.84 -3.88 -9.22
N THR A 142 4.91 -2.88 -8.33
CA THR A 142 4.73 -1.46 -8.64
C THR A 142 6.07 -0.83 -9.06
N GLU A 143 6.03 0.28 -9.79
CA GLU A 143 7.22 1.08 -10.10
C GLU A 143 7.91 1.50 -8.78
N ASN A 144 9.23 1.72 -8.77
CA ASN A 144 10.01 2.08 -7.56
C ASN A 144 9.73 3.53 -7.05
N TYR A 145 8.50 4.00 -7.22
CA TYR A 145 8.04 5.26 -6.67
C TYR A 145 7.71 5.08 -5.20
N CYS A 146 8.05 6.10 -4.41
CA CYS A 146 7.87 6.05 -2.96
C CYS A 146 7.22 7.32 -2.41
N VAL A 147 7.05 8.36 -3.23
CA VAL A 147 6.27 9.56 -2.88
C VAL A 147 5.61 10.17 -4.12
N SER A 148 4.44 10.80 -3.95
CA SER A 148 3.78 11.57 -5.02
C SER A 148 4.25 13.03 -5.02
N ASP A 149 4.25 13.64 -6.20
CA ASP A 149 4.53 15.08 -6.35
C ASP A 149 3.55 15.92 -5.53
N GLN A 150 2.28 15.51 -5.48
CA GLN A 150 1.26 16.14 -4.65
C GLN A 150 1.66 16.20 -3.17
N ALA A 151 2.25 15.15 -2.62
CA ALA A 151 2.70 15.14 -1.22
C ALA A 151 3.88 16.09 -0.99
N LEU A 152 4.80 16.18 -1.96
CA LEU A 152 5.92 17.12 -1.92
C LEU A 152 5.45 18.57 -2.02
N ASP A 153 4.46 18.84 -2.87
CA ASP A 153 3.89 20.18 -3.04
C ASP A 153 3.17 20.64 -1.78
N ILE A 154 2.36 19.76 -1.17
CA ILE A 154 1.70 20.05 0.12
C ILE A 154 2.74 20.32 1.21
N LEU A 155 3.78 19.50 1.33
CA LEU A 155 4.84 19.73 2.31
C LEU A 155 5.54 21.07 2.08
N CYS A 156 5.87 21.38 0.83
CA CYS A 156 6.49 22.65 0.43
C CYS A 156 5.61 23.85 0.84
N ASP A 157 4.33 23.79 0.52
CA ASP A 157 3.41 24.89 0.76
C ASP A 157 3.08 25.09 2.25
N GLU A 158 2.96 24.02 3.03
CA GLU A 158 2.78 24.13 4.47
C GLU A 158 4.04 24.67 5.16
N ILE A 159 5.25 24.26 4.74
CA ILE A 159 6.49 24.85 5.26
C ILE A 159 6.55 26.35 4.93
N LYS A 160 6.21 26.78 3.71
CA LYS A 160 6.23 28.22 3.33
C LYS A 160 5.32 29.09 4.19
N LYS A 161 4.21 28.54 4.68
CA LYS A 161 3.25 29.27 5.52
C LYS A 161 3.72 29.43 6.97
N ALA A 162 4.71 28.65 7.41
CA ALA A 162 5.23 28.69 8.76
C ALA A 162 6.22 29.85 8.97
N GLU A 163 6.19 30.44 10.17
CA GLU A 163 7.05 31.59 10.54
C GLU A 163 8.54 31.21 10.59
N ASP A 164 8.86 30.00 11.08
CA ASP A 164 10.23 29.46 11.12
C ASP A 164 10.43 28.37 10.06
N SER A 165 10.54 28.82 8.80
CA SER A 165 10.53 27.97 7.61
C SER A 165 11.87 27.84 6.90
N ILE A 166 12.87 28.68 7.19
CA ILE A 166 14.12 28.76 6.41
C ILE A 166 14.89 27.44 6.45
N GLU A 167 15.16 26.91 7.65
CA GLU A 167 15.91 25.67 7.83
C GLU A 167 15.15 24.45 7.27
N LYS A 168 13.85 24.38 7.57
CA LYS A 168 12.95 23.32 7.11
C LYS A 168 12.87 23.31 5.58
N MET A 169 12.76 24.48 4.95
CA MET A 169 12.74 24.62 3.50
C MET A 169 14.08 24.22 2.87
N LYS A 170 15.21 24.58 3.50
CA LYS A 170 16.55 24.16 3.04
C LYS A 170 16.67 22.63 3.05
N ARG A 171 16.23 21.98 4.14
CA ARG A 171 16.22 20.51 4.26
C ARG A 171 15.29 19.87 3.22
N PHE A 172 14.06 20.39 3.08
CA PHE A 172 13.11 19.94 2.06
C PHE A 172 13.70 19.99 0.65
N ARG A 173 14.30 21.12 0.25
CA ARG A 173 14.88 21.28 -1.09
C ARG A 173 16.00 20.30 -1.37
N ASN A 174 16.82 19.97 -0.37
CA ASN A 174 17.84 18.95 -0.51
C ASN A 174 17.22 17.57 -0.76
N LEU A 175 16.28 17.15 0.10
CA LEU A 175 15.58 15.87 -0.05
C LEU A 175 14.82 15.77 -1.38
N GLN A 176 14.12 16.84 -1.80
CA GLN A 176 13.41 16.91 -3.08
C GLN A 176 14.35 16.66 -4.27
N ARG A 177 15.55 17.25 -4.26
CA ARG A 177 16.56 17.01 -5.30
C ARG A 177 17.01 15.55 -5.32
N ILE A 178 17.22 14.94 -4.15
CA ILE A 178 17.68 13.56 -4.03
C ILE A 178 16.60 12.58 -4.54
N VAL A 179 15.35 12.73 -4.09
CA VAL A 179 14.21 11.93 -4.54
C VAL A 179 14.01 12.05 -6.06
N THR A 180 14.20 13.25 -6.62
CA THR A 180 14.13 13.48 -8.07
C THR A 180 15.29 12.81 -8.80
N LYS A 181 16.52 12.95 -8.31
CA LYS A 181 17.73 12.35 -8.89
C LYS A 181 17.62 10.84 -9.01
N TYR A 182 17.04 10.18 -8.02
CA TYR A 182 16.87 8.71 -7.99
C TYR A 182 15.52 8.24 -8.55
N ASN A 183 14.74 9.11 -9.20
CA ASN A 183 13.44 8.79 -9.79
C ASN A 183 12.46 8.09 -8.81
N ARG A 184 12.45 8.54 -7.55
CA ARG A 184 11.63 7.96 -6.46
C ARG A 184 10.27 8.64 -6.30
N ARG A 185 9.92 9.58 -7.19
CA ARG A 185 8.68 10.35 -7.19
C ARG A 185 7.76 9.96 -8.35
N THR A 186 6.45 10.17 -8.18
CA THR A 186 5.46 9.99 -9.25
C THR A 186 4.60 11.23 -9.42
N THR A 187 4.17 11.48 -10.65
CA THR A 187 3.20 12.54 -10.98
C THR A 187 1.75 12.15 -10.68
N LYS A 188 1.49 10.88 -10.35
CA LYS A 188 0.15 10.40 -9.97
C LYS A 188 -0.28 11.04 -8.66
N THR A 189 -1.52 11.50 -8.59
CA THR A 189 -2.10 12.04 -7.36
C THR A 189 -2.39 10.92 -6.34
N ILE A 190 -2.64 11.26 -5.09
CA ILE A 190 -3.10 10.30 -4.09
C ILE A 190 -4.40 9.64 -4.51
N ASP A 191 -5.34 10.39 -5.11
CA ASP A 191 -6.57 9.82 -5.64
C ASP A 191 -6.22 8.75 -6.71
N ASP A 192 -5.39 9.08 -7.71
CA ASP A 192 -4.98 8.13 -8.75
C ASP A 192 -4.31 6.88 -8.19
N LEU A 193 -3.45 7.05 -7.18
CA LEU A 193 -2.75 5.96 -6.52
C LEU A 193 -3.70 5.09 -5.70
N LEU A 194 -4.63 5.67 -4.94
CA LEU A 194 -5.60 4.91 -4.16
C LEU A 194 -6.52 4.09 -5.07
N PHE A 195 -6.95 4.66 -6.19
CA PHE A 195 -7.77 3.98 -7.20
C PHE A 195 -6.96 3.12 -8.19
N SER A 196 -5.64 2.97 -7.97
CA SER A 196 -4.81 2.10 -8.80
C SER A 196 -5.30 0.65 -8.76
N PRO A 197 -5.13 -0.12 -9.85
CA PRO A 197 -5.57 -1.51 -9.87
C PRO A 197 -4.91 -2.35 -8.78
N LEU A 198 -5.70 -3.15 -8.06
CA LEU A 198 -5.19 -4.19 -7.14
C LEU A 198 -5.01 -5.50 -7.89
N ARG A 199 -3.88 -6.17 -7.66
CA ARG A 199 -3.61 -7.50 -8.20
C ARG A 199 -3.95 -8.54 -7.14
N ILE A 200 -4.85 -9.44 -7.48
CA ILE A 200 -5.29 -10.53 -6.62
C ILE A 200 -4.85 -11.82 -7.26
N ASN A 201 -4.03 -12.56 -6.54
CA ASN A 201 -3.64 -13.90 -6.98
C ASN A 201 -4.83 -14.82 -6.76
N SER A 202 -5.45 -15.30 -7.84
CA SER A 202 -6.52 -16.29 -7.74
C SER A 202 -5.96 -17.59 -7.17
N SER A 203 -6.65 -18.16 -6.19
CA SER A 203 -6.28 -19.40 -5.49
C SER A 203 -6.47 -20.67 -6.34
N SER A 204 -6.52 -20.57 -7.67
CA SER A 204 -6.37 -21.74 -8.53
C SER A 204 -4.95 -22.27 -8.37
N THR A 205 -4.86 -23.30 -7.52
CA THR A 205 -3.71 -24.15 -7.20
C THR A 205 -2.86 -23.72 -5.99
N ILE A 206 -3.46 -23.64 -4.80
CA ILE A 206 -2.76 -24.07 -3.58
C ILE A 206 -2.97 -25.58 -3.44
N SER A 207 -2.28 -26.32 -4.30
CA SER A 207 -1.99 -27.75 -4.12
C SER A 207 -0.59 -28.00 -4.64
N GLN A 208 0.34 -27.18 -4.17
CA GLN A 208 1.74 -27.56 -4.09
C GLN A 208 2.16 -27.20 -2.67
N SER A 209 1.82 -28.09 -1.73
CA SER A 209 2.78 -28.42 -0.68
C SER A 209 4.14 -28.49 -1.35
N SER A 210 5.12 -27.78 -0.81
CA SER A 210 6.53 -27.87 -1.19
C SER A 210 7.08 -29.27 -0.88
N SER A 211 6.51 -30.30 -1.48
CA SER A 211 7.23 -31.54 -1.70
C SER A 211 8.24 -31.20 -2.78
N LEU A 212 9.51 -31.08 -2.38
CA LEU A 212 10.62 -31.24 -3.30
C LEU A 212 10.31 -32.43 -4.22
N PRO A 213 10.59 -32.36 -5.54
CA PRO A 213 10.34 -33.47 -6.44
C PRO A 213 10.90 -34.74 -5.81
N SER A 214 10.08 -35.77 -5.63
CA SER A 214 10.50 -37.03 -5.01
C SER A 214 11.72 -37.64 -5.74
N GLU A 215 11.86 -37.35 -7.02
CA GLU A 215 13.03 -37.67 -7.85
C GLU A 215 14.33 -36.99 -7.36
N PHE A 216 14.26 -35.77 -6.83
CA PHE A 216 15.42 -35.05 -6.29
C PHE A 216 15.87 -35.64 -4.94
N LEU A 217 14.92 -35.92 -4.04
CA LEU A 217 15.17 -36.54 -2.73
C LEU A 217 15.71 -37.98 -2.84
N ASN A 218 15.27 -38.70 -3.88
CA ASN A 218 15.74 -40.06 -4.17
C ASN A 218 16.95 -40.10 -5.12
N SER A 219 17.47 -38.94 -5.54
CA SER A 219 18.62 -38.91 -6.44
C SER A 219 19.89 -39.35 -5.71
N GLN A 220 20.72 -40.16 -6.39
CA GLN A 220 22.00 -40.63 -5.86
C GLN A 220 22.89 -39.46 -5.40
N LYS A 221 22.88 -38.36 -6.17
CA LYS A 221 23.63 -37.13 -5.83
C LYS A 221 23.19 -36.50 -4.51
N PHE A 222 21.89 -36.49 -4.21
CA PHE A 222 21.39 -35.94 -2.95
C PHE A 222 21.72 -36.86 -1.77
N GLN A 223 21.62 -38.17 -1.96
CA GLN A 223 21.98 -39.17 -0.94
C GLN A 223 23.48 -39.13 -0.60
N ASP A 224 24.34 -38.93 -1.60
CA ASP A 224 25.78 -38.79 -1.40
C ASP A 224 26.11 -37.45 -0.70
N PHE A 225 25.42 -36.36 -1.06
CA PHE A 225 25.56 -35.06 -0.38
C PHE A 225 25.20 -35.12 1.11
N VAL A 226 24.13 -35.83 1.48
CA VAL A 226 23.73 -35.97 2.90
C VAL A 226 24.77 -36.75 3.71
N LYS A 227 25.44 -37.74 3.12
CA LYS A 227 26.50 -38.53 3.79
C LYS A 227 27.76 -37.73 4.09
N ASP A 228 28.01 -36.66 3.34
CA ASP A 228 29.16 -35.77 3.52
C ASP A 228 28.91 -34.65 4.56
N ILE A 229 27.71 -34.60 5.16
CA ILE A 229 27.41 -33.63 6.23
C ILE A 229 28.04 -34.10 7.54
N PRO A 230 29.02 -33.36 8.11
CA PRO A 230 29.89 -33.85 9.19
C PRO A 230 29.24 -34.00 10.57
N TYR A 231 27.93 -33.74 10.71
CA TYR A 231 27.20 -33.75 11.99
C TYR A 231 26.11 -34.82 12.08
N GLN A 232 26.07 -35.81 11.18
CA GLN A 232 25.13 -36.94 11.23
C GLN A 232 25.80 -38.32 11.38
N LYS A 233 27.03 -38.38 11.90
CA LYS A 233 27.65 -39.63 12.38
C LYS A 233 27.77 -39.64 13.90
#